data_AF-A0A7Z1R406-F1
#
_entry.id   AF-A0A7Z1R406-F1
#
_cell.length_a   1.000
_cell.length_b   1.000
_cell.length_c   1.000
_cell.angle_alpha   90.00
_cell.angle_beta   90.00
_cell.angle_gamma   90.00
#
_symmetry.space_group_name_H-M   'P 1'
#
loop_
_entity.id
_entity.type
_entity.pdbx_description
1 polymer ?
#
loop_
_entity_poly.entity_id
_entity_poly.type
_entity_poly.pdbx_seq_one_letter_code
_entity_poly.pdbx_strand_id
1 'polypeptide(L)'
;MTRGTDPTAQPGTMAGCLRSAIGLAGLVVLAPFAIAVRSLRAWRRGPGLRLECRRGELAVGDGPPLARIDTTADVPSAAVEAFRRRLTETVVRVAEALRRPDDVYHLLARDPSAEETDVLPVGPQIQELAERLHLVLGRPPMAGRTAVWMALPRSRRVAEFVDPFDYDPEAAGEPERLLAGSGMRWGMATGFAPGGPSVVFRIVLYVPADATPAIEKLLEAGLGDGR
;
A
#
# COMPACT_ATOMS: atom_id res chain seq x y z
N MET A 1 37.45 -84.58 8.48
CA MET A 1 38.60 -84.02 9.23
C MET A 1 38.35 -82.53 9.41
N THR A 2 38.44 -82.07 10.68
CA THR A 2 38.62 -80.67 11.18
C THR A 2 37.65 -79.60 10.63
N ARG A 3 36.55 -79.24 11.32
CA ARG A 3 36.44 -78.45 12.58
C ARG A 3 37.03 -77.04 12.47
N GLY A 4 36.15 -76.04 12.51
CA GLY A 4 36.48 -74.61 12.60
C GLY A 4 35.21 -73.80 12.87
N THR A 5 34.81 -73.72 14.14
CA THR A 5 33.87 -72.76 14.70
C THR A 5 34.57 -71.40 14.87
N ASP A 6 33.96 -70.29 14.45
CA ASP A 6 33.53 -69.27 15.41
C ASP A 6 32.59 -68.20 14.80
N PRO A 7 31.74 -67.56 15.63
CA PRO A 7 30.65 -66.68 15.25
C PRO A 7 31.02 -65.20 15.41
N THR A 8 30.45 -64.35 14.57
CA THR A 8 30.23 -62.94 14.93
C THR A 8 28.91 -62.46 14.37
N ALA A 9 28.01 -62.17 15.32
CA ALA A 9 26.84 -61.34 15.15
C ALA A 9 27.23 -59.95 14.61
N GLN A 10 26.38 -59.35 13.77
CA GLN A 10 25.52 -58.26 14.22
C GLN A 10 24.50 -57.82 13.15
N PRO A 11 23.24 -57.60 13.54
CA PRO A 11 22.25 -56.86 12.77
C PRO A 11 22.43 -55.35 13.00
N GLY A 12 22.24 -54.54 11.97
CA GLY A 12 22.50 -53.10 12.05
C GLY A 12 21.78 -52.26 11.00
N THR A 13 20.51 -52.57 10.72
CA THR A 13 19.58 -51.58 10.16
C THR A 13 19.34 -50.48 11.21
N MET A 14 19.98 -49.31 11.05
CA MET A 14 19.49 -48.01 11.54
C MET A 14 20.20 -46.86 10.80
N ALA A 15 19.83 -46.65 9.54
CA ALA A 15 20.15 -45.43 8.80
C ALA A 15 18.86 -44.62 8.62
N GLY A 16 18.34 -44.04 9.70
CA GLY A 16 17.10 -43.27 9.63
C GLY A 16 16.68 -42.73 10.98
N CYS A 17 17.36 -41.68 11.46
CA CYS A 17 16.83 -40.78 12.50
C CYS A 17 17.69 -39.51 12.72
N LEU A 18 18.94 -39.46 12.22
CA LEU A 18 19.86 -38.35 12.53
C LEU A 18 19.86 -37.16 11.55
N ARG A 19 18.98 -37.14 10.54
CA ARG A 19 18.84 -35.98 9.63
C ARG A 19 17.77 -34.96 10.03
N SER A 20 16.91 -35.25 11.01
CA SER A 20 15.84 -34.33 11.44
C SER A 20 16.17 -33.44 12.65
N ALA A 21 17.25 -33.71 13.40
CA ALA A 21 17.59 -32.90 14.58
C ALA A 21 18.34 -31.60 14.24
N ILE A 22 19.08 -31.57 13.13
CA ILE A 22 19.91 -30.42 12.73
C ILE A 22 19.04 -29.27 12.17
N GLY A 23 17.92 -29.59 11.52
CA GLY A 23 16.98 -28.59 11.00
C GLY A 23 16.23 -27.80 12.08
N LEU A 24 16.01 -28.41 13.25
CA LEU A 24 15.23 -27.82 14.35
C LEU A 24 16.10 -26.94 15.27
N ALA A 25 17.37 -27.30 15.49
CA ALA A 25 18.30 -26.49 16.27
C ALA A 25 18.72 -25.19 15.56
N GLY A 26 18.87 -25.21 14.22
CA GLY A 26 19.16 -24.01 13.44
C GLY A 26 18.02 -22.98 13.45
N LEU A 27 16.76 -23.45 13.49
CA LEU A 27 15.56 -22.60 13.54
C LEU A 27 15.39 -21.88 14.89
N VAL A 28 15.80 -22.52 16.00
CA VAL A 28 15.70 -21.95 17.36
C VAL A 28 16.73 -20.83 17.60
N VAL A 29 17.87 -20.82 16.90
CA VAL A 29 18.90 -19.78 17.04
C VAL A 29 18.74 -18.63 16.04
N LEU A 30 18.26 -18.91 14.82
CA LEU A 30 18.09 -17.89 13.78
C LEU A 30 16.90 -16.95 14.04
N ALA A 31 15.82 -17.45 14.64
CA ALA A 31 14.66 -16.62 14.98
C ALA A 31 14.99 -15.47 15.97
N PRO A 32 15.62 -15.72 17.14
CA PRO A 32 15.99 -14.65 18.06
C PRO A 32 17.07 -13.73 17.48
N PHE A 33 17.99 -14.23 16.65
CA PHE A 33 18.96 -13.39 15.96
C PHE A 33 18.31 -12.46 14.93
N ALA A 34 17.33 -12.95 14.16
CA ALA A 34 16.56 -12.13 13.22
C ALA A 34 15.71 -11.07 13.95
N ILE A 35 15.14 -11.42 15.10
CA ILE A 35 14.43 -10.48 15.98
C ILE A 35 15.40 -9.42 16.55
N ALA A 36 16.59 -9.83 17.00
CA ALA A 36 17.62 -8.93 17.51
C ALA A 36 18.17 -7.98 16.43
N VAL A 37 18.37 -8.46 15.20
CA VAL A 37 18.79 -7.61 14.06
C VAL A 37 17.67 -6.66 13.66
N ARG A 38 16.40 -7.10 13.70
CA ARG A 38 15.24 -6.23 13.48
C ARG A 38 15.12 -5.15 14.54
N SER A 39 15.29 -5.50 15.82
CA SER A 39 15.23 -4.54 16.92
C SER A 39 16.40 -3.55 16.88
N LEU A 40 17.61 -4.01 16.53
CA LEU A 40 18.77 -3.13 16.35
C LEU A 40 18.60 -2.14 15.18
N ARG A 41 18.02 -2.60 14.05
CA ARG A 41 17.71 -1.74 12.91
C ARG A 41 16.58 -0.76 13.22
N ALA A 42 15.57 -1.19 13.96
CA ALA A 42 14.52 -0.30 14.47
C ALA A 42 15.09 0.76 15.43
N TRP A 43 16.02 0.38 16.30
CA TRP A 43 16.66 1.28 17.25
C TRP A 43 17.56 2.32 16.56
N ARG A 44 18.31 1.93 15.51
CA ARG A 44 19.16 2.85 14.71
C ARG A 44 18.37 3.81 13.80
N ARG A 45 17.12 3.51 13.43
CA ARG A 45 16.28 4.40 12.59
C ARG A 45 15.79 5.66 13.31
N GLY A 46 15.72 5.61 14.64
CA GLY A 46 14.93 6.54 15.46
C GLY A 46 13.43 6.19 15.42
N PRO A 47 12.66 6.56 16.46
CA PRO A 47 11.25 6.17 16.59
C PRO A 47 10.28 7.04 15.75
N GLY A 48 10.78 8.03 15.03
CA GLY A 48 9.98 9.06 14.38
C GLY A 48 9.39 8.60 13.04
N LEU A 49 8.14 9.00 12.82
CA LEU A 49 7.54 9.08 11.49
C LEU A 49 8.40 10.02 10.62
N ARG A 50 8.58 9.68 9.35
CA ARG A 50 9.23 10.58 8.39
C ARG A 50 8.28 10.85 7.24
N LEU A 51 8.08 12.12 6.93
CA LEU A 51 7.25 12.56 5.82
C LEU A 51 8.12 13.28 4.81
N GLU A 52 7.95 12.92 3.55
CA GLU A 52 8.48 13.65 2.43
C GLU A 52 7.32 14.06 1.54
N CYS A 53 7.25 15.34 1.19
CA CYS A 53 6.23 15.88 0.28
C CYS A 53 6.91 16.53 -0.91
N ARG A 54 6.49 16.15 -2.13
CA ARG A 54 6.96 16.70 -3.38
C ARG A 54 5.80 17.29 -4.16
N ARG A 55 6.05 18.41 -4.81
CA ARG A 55 5.08 19.11 -5.65
C ARG A 55 5.37 18.86 -7.12
N GLY A 56 4.32 18.89 -7.93
CA GLY A 56 4.40 18.86 -9.37
C GLY A 56 3.06 19.26 -9.98
N GLU A 57 2.91 18.93 -11.26
CA GLU A 57 1.73 19.27 -12.03
C GLU A 57 1.32 18.07 -12.88
N LEU A 58 0.03 17.92 -13.11
CA LEU A 58 -0.54 16.97 -14.06
C LEU A 58 -1.29 17.75 -15.13
N ALA A 59 -0.78 17.72 -16.35
CA ALA A 59 -1.51 18.20 -17.51
C ALA A 59 -2.74 17.29 -17.74
N VAL A 60 -3.92 17.88 -17.82
CA VAL A 60 -5.18 17.19 -18.10
C VAL A 60 -5.61 17.47 -19.54
N GLY A 61 -6.26 16.50 -20.18
CA GLY A 61 -6.63 16.60 -21.60
C GLY A 61 -7.55 17.79 -21.90
N ASP A 62 -8.58 17.96 -21.07
CA ASP A 62 -9.58 19.04 -21.20
C ASP A 62 -9.70 19.80 -19.87
N GLY A 63 -8.96 20.90 -19.72
CA GLY A 63 -9.10 21.80 -18.58
C GLY A 63 -7.79 22.41 -18.07
N PRO A 64 -7.86 23.21 -16.99
CA PRO A 64 -6.66 23.68 -16.32
C PRO A 64 -5.92 22.50 -15.67
N PRO A 65 -4.58 22.55 -15.61
CA PRO A 65 -3.78 21.50 -15.00
C PRO A 65 -4.14 21.30 -13.52
N LEU A 66 -3.95 20.07 -13.04
CA LEU A 66 -4.09 19.74 -11.62
C LEU A 66 -2.73 19.84 -10.93
N ALA A 67 -2.73 20.35 -9.70
CA ALA A 67 -1.57 20.27 -8.84
C ALA A 67 -1.38 18.84 -8.35
N ARG A 68 -0.13 18.36 -8.42
CA ARG A 68 0.28 17.04 -7.93
C ARG A 68 1.00 17.21 -6.59
N ILE A 69 0.49 16.55 -5.55
CA ILE A 69 1.09 16.52 -4.22
C ILE A 69 1.45 15.05 -3.90
N ASP A 70 2.73 14.71 -3.96
CA ASP A 70 3.25 13.36 -3.70
C ASP A 70 3.81 13.30 -2.29
N THR A 71 3.08 12.63 -1.40
CA THR A 71 3.44 12.45 0.01
C THR A 71 3.86 11.01 0.25
N THR A 72 5.07 10.83 0.76
CA THR A 72 5.57 9.53 1.22
C THR A 72 5.78 9.57 2.73
N ALA A 73 5.33 8.53 3.43
CA ALA A 73 5.44 8.38 4.87
C ALA A 73 6.13 7.07 5.24
N ASP A 74 7.28 7.14 5.91
CA ASP A 74 7.93 5.98 6.54
C ASP A 74 7.41 5.86 7.98
N VAL A 75 6.57 4.86 8.23
CA VAL A 75 5.82 4.68 9.48
C VAL A 75 6.34 3.46 10.24
N PRO A 76 6.81 3.59 11.50
CA PRO A 76 7.18 2.45 12.32
C PRO A 76 6.02 1.46 12.47
N SER A 77 6.30 0.15 12.43
CA SER A 77 5.23 -0.89 12.47
C SER A 77 4.26 -0.74 13.64
N ALA A 78 4.74 -0.27 14.81
CA ALA A 78 3.92 -0.05 15.99
C ALA A 78 2.92 1.12 15.84
N ALA A 79 3.14 2.04 14.92
CA ALA A 79 2.31 3.23 14.69
C ALA A 79 1.39 3.11 13.45
N VAL A 80 1.47 1.99 12.71
CA VAL A 80 0.79 1.81 11.41
C VAL A 80 -0.72 2.00 11.51
N GLU A 81 -1.40 1.39 12.47
CA GLU A 81 -2.87 1.52 12.59
C GLU A 81 -3.30 2.94 12.94
N ALA A 82 -2.57 3.60 13.85
CA ALA A 82 -2.84 4.99 14.18
C ALA A 82 -2.62 5.90 12.96
N PHE A 83 -1.56 5.65 12.19
CA PHE A 83 -1.28 6.39 10.96
C PHE A 83 -2.35 6.15 9.89
N ARG A 84 -2.78 4.90 9.66
CA ARG A 84 -3.87 4.54 8.72
C ARG A 84 -5.15 5.30 9.04
N ARG A 85 -5.52 5.39 10.32
CA ARG A 85 -6.69 6.15 10.77
C ARG A 85 -6.53 7.65 10.46
N ARG A 86 -5.43 8.27 10.92
CA ARG A 86 -5.16 9.70 10.64
C ARG A 86 -5.14 10.00 9.15
N LEU A 87 -4.56 9.11 8.37
CA LEU A 87 -4.51 9.24 6.93
C LEU A 87 -5.91 9.20 6.31
N THR A 88 -6.72 8.24 6.71
CA THR A 88 -8.10 8.14 6.24
C THR A 88 -8.88 9.42 6.57
N GLU A 89 -8.78 9.90 7.81
CA GLU A 89 -9.40 11.15 8.26
C GLU A 89 -8.88 12.37 7.47
N THR A 90 -7.59 12.40 7.14
CA THR A 90 -6.99 13.49 6.34
C THR A 90 -7.56 13.49 4.92
N VAL A 91 -7.62 12.33 4.28
CA VAL A 91 -8.21 12.21 2.94
C VAL A 91 -9.69 12.56 2.95
N VAL A 92 -10.43 12.19 4.01
CA VAL A 92 -11.83 12.61 4.19
C VAL A 92 -11.95 14.13 4.21
N ARG A 93 -11.10 14.83 4.97
CA ARG A 93 -11.10 16.31 5.01
C ARG A 93 -10.74 16.92 3.65
N VAL A 94 -9.81 16.31 2.92
CA VAL A 94 -9.49 16.72 1.54
C VAL A 94 -10.71 16.54 0.63
N ALA A 95 -11.37 15.38 0.71
CA ALA A 95 -12.57 15.10 -0.04
C ALA A 95 -13.70 16.09 0.30
N GLU A 96 -13.93 16.39 1.58
CA GLU A 96 -14.89 17.39 2.04
C GLU A 96 -14.60 18.78 1.48
N ALA A 97 -13.33 19.19 1.47
CA ALA A 97 -12.92 20.50 0.97
C ALA A 97 -13.07 20.64 -0.56
N LEU A 98 -12.94 19.53 -1.30
CA LEU A 98 -13.00 19.52 -2.77
C LEU A 98 -14.36 19.09 -3.33
N ARG A 99 -15.23 18.51 -2.49
CA ARG A 99 -16.48 17.88 -2.91
C ARG A 99 -17.39 18.84 -3.64
N ARG A 100 -17.99 18.32 -4.72
CA ARG A 100 -19.16 18.90 -5.37
C ARG A 100 -20.40 18.01 -5.20
N PRO A 101 -21.61 18.57 -5.32
CA PRO A 101 -22.85 17.83 -5.06
C PRO A 101 -23.07 16.59 -5.95
N ASP A 102 -22.46 16.59 -7.14
CA ASP A 102 -22.61 15.55 -8.16
C ASP A 102 -21.41 14.60 -8.25
N ASP A 103 -20.49 14.64 -7.28
CA ASP A 103 -19.32 13.77 -7.28
C ASP A 103 -19.70 12.32 -6.94
N VAL A 104 -19.08 11.39 -7.67
CA VAL A 104 -19.13 9.96 -7.43
C VAL A 104 -17.71 9.42 -7.34
N TYR A 105 -17.40 8.77 -6.23
CA TYR A 105 -16.10 8.18 -5.99
C TYR A 105 -15.99 6.80 -6.63
N HIS A 106 -14.84 6.55 -7.23
CA HIS A 106 -14.50 5.27 -7.86
C HIS A 106 -13.13 4.81 -7.37
N LEU A 107 -12.97 3.49 -7.23
CA LEU A 107 -11.74 2.82 -6.86
C LEU A 107 -11.34 1.87 -8.00
N LEU A 108 -10.09 1.95 -8.42
CA LEU A 108 -9.45 1.02 -9.33
C LEU A 108 -8.26 0.38 -8.64
N ALA A 109 -8.24 -0.94 -8.59
CA ALA A 109 -7.16 -1.72 -7.99
C ALA A 109 -7.09 -3.09 -8.66
N ARG A 110 -5.90 -3.67 -8.75
CA ARG A 110 -5.70 -5.00 -9.33
C ARG A 110 -5.29 -5.99 -8.26
N ASP A 111 -6.09 -7.03 -8.04
CA ASP A 111 -5.67 -8.17 -7.22
C ASP A 111 -4.50 -8.89 -7.91
N PRO A 112 -3.45 -9.30 -7.19
CA PRO A 112 -2.32 -10.04 -7.78
C PRO A 112 -2.67 -11.33 -8.51
N SER A 113 -3.80 -11.95 -8.17
CA SER A 113 -4.28 -13.16 -8.83
C SER A 113 -5.28 -12.89 -9.96
N ALA A 114 -5.71 -11.64 -10.14
CA ALA A 114 -6.66 -11.26 -11.18
C ALA A 114 -5.94 -10.86 -12.47
N GLU A 115 -6.54 -11.23 -13.60
CA GLU A 115 -6.12 -10.78 -14.93
C GLU A 115 -6.71 -9.41 -15.30
N GLU A 116 -7.78 -9.00 -14.61
CA GLU A 116 -8.48 -7.73 -14.80
C GLU A 116 -8.29 -6.79 -13.61
N THR A 117 -8.38 -5.48 -13.86
CA THR A 117 -8.45 -4.47 -12.82
C THR A 117 -9.87 -4.33 -12.30
N ASP A 118 -10.04 -4.45 -10.99
CA ASP A 118 -11.32 -4.20 -10.34
C ASP A 118 -11.68 -2.72 -10.48
N VAL A 119 -12.82 -2.43 -11.11
CA VAL A 119 -13.40 -1.09 -11.17
C VAL A 119 -14.63 -1.05 -10.27
N LEU A 120 -14.46 -0.46 -9.08
CA LEU A 120 -15.50 -0.41 -8.07
C LEU A 120 -16.11 1.00 -7.98
N PRO A 121 -17.41 1.18 -8.27
CA PRO A 121 -18.12 2.37 -7.85
C PRO A 121 -18.22 2.36 -6.32
N VAL A 122 -17.62 3.34 -5.66
CA VAL A 122 -17.70 3.50 -4.21
C VAL A 122 -19.02 4.15 -3.83
N GLY A 123 -19.43 5.16 -4.61
CA GLY A 123 -20.66 5.90 -4.40
C GLY A 123 -20.41 7.39 -4.12
N PRO A 124 -21.47 8.17 -3.89
CA PRO A 124 -21.37 9.63 -3.72
C PRO A 124 -21.06 10.06 -2.28
N GLN A 125 -21.04 9.13 -1.32
CA GLN A 125 -20.90 9.47 0.09
C GLN A 125 -19.42 9.48 0.49
N ILE A 126 -19.02 10.53 1.22
CA ILE A 126 -17.67 10.61 1.80
C ILE A 126 -17.43 9.45 2.79
N GLN A 127 -18.47 9.01 3.49
CA GLN A 127 -18.39 7.85 4.39
C GLN A 127 -17.99 6.57 3.64
N GLU A 128 -18.55 6.32 2.46
CA GLU A 128 -18.20 5.16 1.62
C GLU A 128 -16.74 5.23 1.17
N LEU A 129 -16.26 6.42 0.80
CA LEU A 129 -14.84 6.67 0.50
C LEU A 129 -13.95 6.36 1.71
N ALA A 130 -14.30 6.86 2.89
CA ALA A 130 -13.53 6.68 4.12
C ALA A 130 -13.39 5.19 4.46
N GLU A 131 -14.51 4.46 4.47
CA GLU A 131 -14.55 3.04 4.79
C GLU A 131 -13.72 2.23 3.79
N ARG A 132 -13.90 2.47 2.49
CA ARG A 132 -13.17 1.75 1.45
C ARG A 132 -11.68 2.05 1.49
N LEU A 133 -11.29 3.30 1.69
CA LEU A 133 -9.89 3.69 1.82
C LEU A 133 -9.23 2.98 3.02
N HIS A 134 -9.89 3.02 4.18
CA HIS A 134 -9.36 2.38 5.38
C HIS A 134 -9.19 0.87 5.18
N LEU A 135 -10.17 0.21 4.56
CA LEU A 135 -10.12 -1.21 4.22
C LEU A 135 -8.98 -1.52 3.24
N VAL A 136 -8.83 -0.75 2.16
CA VAL A 136 -7.77 -0.94 1.16
C VAL A 136 -6.39 -0.81 1.80
N LEU A 137 -6.16 0.24 2.60
CA LEU A 137 -4.89 0.46 3.29
C LEU A 137 -4.58 -0.62 4.34
N GLY A 138 -5.60 -1.32 4.83
CA GLY A 138 -5.51 -2.39 5.81
C GLY A 138 -5.28 -3.80 5.22
N ARG A 139 -5.60 -4.01 3.95
CA ARG A 139 -5.67 -5.35 3.34
C ARG A 139 -4.30 -5.89 2.93
N PRO A 140 -3.85 -7.04 3.47
CA PRO A 140 -2.55 -7.62 3.09
C PRO A 140 -2.34 -7.84 1.58
N PRO A 141 -3.34 -8.24 0.77
CA PRO A 141 -3.17 -8.36 -0.68
C PRO A 141 -2.84 -7.04 -1.41
N MET A 142 -3.16 -5.90 -0.79
CA MET A 142 -2.85 -4.57 -1.33
C MET A 142 -1.44 -4.07 -0.95
N ALA A 143 -0.70 -4.83 -0.14
CA ALA A 143 0.67 -4.48 0.19
C ALA A 143 1.58 -4.58 -1.04
N GLY A 144 2.26 -3.49 -1.37
CA GLY A 144 3.06 -3.33 -2.58
C GLY A 144 2.25 -2.99 -3.81
N ARG A 145 0.96 -2.64 -3.66
CA ARG A 145 0.04 -2.31 -4.74
C ARG A 145 -0.40 -0.85 -4.70
N THR A 146 -0.83 -0.38 -5.87
CA THR A 146 -1.42 0.90 -6.18
C THR A 146 -2.93 0.75 -6.29
N ALA A 147 -3.63 1.56 -5.50
CA ALA A 147 -5.05 1.81 -5.68
C ALA A 147 -5.24 3.23 -6.20
N VAL A 148 -6.02 3.39 -7.26
CA VAL A 148 -6.36 4.68 -7.87
C VAL A 148 -7.78 5.05 -7.51
N TRP A 149 -7.98 6.29 -7.09
CA TRP A 149 -9.24 6.82 -6.60
C TRP A 149 -9.58 8.08 -7.38
N MET A 150 -10.83 8.19 -7.82
CA MET A 150 -11.26 9.32 -8.66
C MET A 150 -12.60 9.87 -8.18
N ALA A 151 -12.71 11.20 -8.13
CA ALA A 151 -13.96 11.90 -7.99
C ALA A 151 -14.44 12.36 -9.38
N LEU A 152 -15.45 11.68 -9.90
CA LEU A 152 -16.02 11.95 -11.22
C LEU A 152 -17.37 12.66 -11.07
N PRO A 153 -17.72 13.60 -11.97
CA PRO A 153 -19.09 14.05 -12.12
C PRO A 153 -20.01 12.86 -12.44
N ARG A 154 -21.24 12.86 -11.91
CA ARG A 154 -22.23 11.79 -12.16
C ARG A 154 -22.54 11.55 -13.66
N SER A 155 -22.28 12.53 -14.51
CA SER A 155 -22.43 12.43 -15.97
C SER A 155 -21.33 11.63 -16.65
N ARG A 156 -20.21 11.34 -15.97
CA ARG A 156 -19.06 10.58 -16.49
C ARG A 156 -19.09 9.16 -15.95
N ARG A 157 -18.80 8.18 -16.81
CA ARG A 157 -18.67 6.77 -16.42
C ARG A 157 -17.24 6.30 -16.59
N VAL A 158 -16.74 5.52 -15.64
CA VAL A 158 -15.36 4.96 -15.71
C VAL A 158 -15.15 4.14 -16.98
N ALA A 159 -16.15 3.38 -17.42
CA ALA A 159 -16.10 2.58 -18.64
C ALA A 159 -15.92 3.39 -19.95
N GLU A 160 -16.05 4.73 -19.92
CA GLU A 160 -15.75 5.58 -21.08
C GLU A 160 -14.25 5.71 -21.35
N PHE A 161 -13.40 5.43 -20.36
CA PHE A 161 -11.96 5.69 -20.44
C PHE A 161 -11.09 4.64 -19.71
N VAL A 162 -11.69 3.58 -19.17
CA VAL A 162 -10.98 2.44 -18.60
C VAL A 162 -11.53 1.15 -19.21
N ASP A 163 -10.63 0.39 -19.82
CA ASP A 163 -10.83 -1.04 -20.05
C ASP A 163 -10.18 -1.81 -18.89
N PRO A 164 -10.94 -2.56 -18.07
CA PRO A 164 -10.40 -3.38 -16.98
C PRO A 164 -9.31 -4.38 -17.38
N PHE A 165 -9.35 -4.88 -18.62
CA PHE A 165 -8.39 -5.88 -19.11
C PHE A 165 -7.05 -5.23 -19.50
N ASP A 166 -7.11 -4.03 -20.08
CA ASP A 166 -5.91 -3.34 -20.54
C ASP A 166 -5.28 -2.44 -19.46
N TYR A 167 -6.09 -1.90 -18.54
CA TYR A 167 -5.61 -0.95 -17.54
C TYR A 167 -4.88 -1.65 -16.39
N ASP A 168 -3.62 -1.29 -16.14
CA ASP A 168 -2.79 -1.73 -15.01
C ASP A 168 -2.41 -0.55 -14.10
N PRO A 169 -2.98 -0.44 -12.88
CA PRO A 169 -2.64 0.64 -11.95
C PRO A 169 -1.18 0.62 -11.47
N GLU A 170 -0.45 -0.48 -11.66
CA GLU A 170 0.96 -0.60 -11.27
C GLU A 170 1.93 -0.18 -12.39
N ALA A 171 1.45 -0.08 -13.62
CA ALA A 171 2.30 0.28 -14.75
C ALA A 171 2.78 1.73 -14.64
N ALA A 172 4.03 1.96 -15.06
CA ALA A 172 4.69 3.25 -14.89
C ALA A 172 3.93 4.38 -15.62
N GLY A 173 3.54 5.40 -14.86
CA GLY A 173 2.81 6.57 -15.37
C GLY A 173 1.36 6.28 -15.73
N GLU A 174 0.86 5.07 -15.50
CA GLU A 174 -0.50 4.68 -15.84
C GLU A 174 -1.57 5.37 -14.99
N PRO A 175 -1.42 5.46 -13.65
CA PRO A 175 -2.31 6.28 -12.84
C PRO A 175 -2.38 7.72 -13.36
N GLU A 176 -1.23 8.37 -13.61
CA GLU A 176 -1.17 9.74 -14.14
C GLU A 176 -1.91 9.87 -15.47
N ARG A 177 -1.69 8.95 -16.43
CA ARG A 177 -2.36 8.95 -17.74
C ARG A 177 -3.88 8.83 -17.61
N LEU A 178 -4.35 7.87 -16.80
CA LEU A 178 -5.78 7.68 -16.54
C LEU A 178 -6.39 8.95 -15.97
N LEU A 179 -5.78 9.48 -14.91
CA LEU A 179 -6.26 10.64 -14.19
C LEU A 179 -6.31 11.87 -15.09
N ALA A 180 -5.30 12.06 -15.95
CA ALA A 180 -5.24 13.14 -16.94
C ALA A 180 -6.34 13.08 -18.01
N GLY A 181 -6.75 11.87 -18.41
CA GLY A 181 -7.76 11.64 -19.45
C GLY A 181 -9.20 11.49 -18.95
N SER A 182 -9.40 11.27 -17.65
CA SER A 182 -10.70 10.90 -17.06
C SER A 182 -11.74 12.04 -16.97
N GLY A 183 -11.29 13.31 -17.06
CA GLY A 183 -12.15 14.46 -16.74
C GLY A 183 -12.60 14.51 -15.27
N MET A 184 -11.84 13.88 -14.37
CA MET A 184 -12.07 13.95 -12.92
C MET A 184 -11.92 15.37 -12.38
N ARG A 185 -12.55 15.64 -11.25
CA ARG A 185 -12.37 16.92 -10.53
C ARG A 185 -11.13 16.89 -9.66
N TRP A 186 -10.88 15.75 -9.03
CA TRP A 186 -9.70 15.43 -8.26
C TRP A 186 -9.57 13.92 -8.15
N GLY A 187 -8.39 13.45 -7.79
CA GLY A 187 -8.14 12.03 -7.58
C GLY A 187 -6.91 11.80 -6.72
N MET A 188 -6.66 10.54 -6.41
CA MET A 188 -5.45 10.12 -5.73
C MET A 188 -4.99 8.74 -6.15
N ALA A 189 -3.69 8.51 -6.10
CA ALA A 189 -3.12 7.17 -6.11
C ALA A 189 -2.52 6.89 -4.73
N THR A 190 -2.85 5.74 -4.15
CA THR A 190 -2.37 5.31 -2.83
C THR A 190 -1.67 3.98 -2.94
N GLY A 191 -0.59 3.79 -2.19
CA GLY A 191 0.05 2.50 -2.03
C GLY A 191 0.76 2.39 -0.69
N PHE A 192 1.03 1.17 -0.26
CA PHE A 192 1.84 0.93 0.94
C PHE A 192 2.65 -0.34 0.81
N ALA A 193 3.85 -0.39 1.38
CA ALA A 193 4.70 -1.58 1.33
C ALA A 193 5.48 -1.78 2.65
N PRO A 194 5.68 -3.03 3.10
CA PRO A 194 6.58 -3.32 4.22
C PRO A 194 8.03 -2.92 3.88
N GLY A 195 8.65 -2.14 4.75
CA GLY A 195 10.04 -1.67 4.65
C GLY A 195 10.93 -2.19 5.80
N GLY A 196 10.72 -3.42 6.24
CA GLY A 196 11.41 -4.01 7.39
C GLY A 196 10.65 -3.79 8.70
N PRO A 197 11.16 -2.98 9.67
CA PRO A 197 10.43 -2.58 10.88
C PRO A 197 9.51 -1.37 10.68
N SER A 198 9.26 -0.99 9.43
CA SER A 198 8.35 0.09 9.05
C SER A 198 7.42 -0.37 7.93
N VAL A 199 6.36 0.39 7.70
CA VAL A 199 5.56 0.38 6.48
C VAL A 199 5.70 1.74 5.82
N VAL A 200 6.03 1.75 4.53
CA VAL A 200 6.08 2.96 3.73
C VAL A 200 4.72 3.15 3.08
N PHE A 201 4.09 4.29 3.31
CA PHE A 201 2.88 4.72 2.61
C PHE A 201 3.24 5.75 1.55
N ARG A 202 2.58 5.71 0.40
CA ARG A 202 2.68 6.71 -0.64
C ARG A 202 1.30 7.14 -1.06
N ILE A 203 1.12 8.45 -1.21
CA ILE A 203 -0.14 9.07 -1.62
C ILE A 203 0.19 10.19 -2.57
N VAL A 204 -0.37 10.11 -3.76
CA VAL A 204 -0.25 11.16 -4.77
C VAL A 204 -1.63 11.73 -4.98
N LEU A 205 -1.84 12.96 -4.53
CA LEU A 205 -3.07 13.71 -4.71
C LEU A 205 -2.97 14.56 -5.98
N TYR A 206 -4.07 14.61 -6.72
CA TYR A 206 -4.25 15.45 -7.90
C TYR A 206 -5.46 16.33 -7.66
N VAL A 207 -5.22 17.63 -7.44
CA VAL A 207 -6.24 18.58 -6.98
C VAL A 207 -6.25 19.84 -7.83
N PRO A 208 -7.36 20.60 -7.88
CA PRO A 208 -7.37 21.92 -8.51
C PRO A 208 -6.26 22.82 -7.96
N ALA A 209 -5.55 23.52 -8.84
CA ALA A 209 -4.36 24.29 -8.47
C ALA A 209 -4.65 25.38 -7.41
N ASP A 210 -5.84 25.99 -7.47
CA ASP A 210 -6.33 26.99 -6.52
C ASP A 210 -6.60 26.41 -5.12
N ALA A 211 -6.90 25.11 -5.01
CA ALA A 211 -7.12 24.43 -3.74
C ALA A 211 -5.81 23.99 -3.05
N THR A 212 -4.69 23.93 -3.78
CA THR A 212 -3.39 23.41 -3.30
C THR A 212 -2.99 23.93 -1.91
N PRO A 213 -3.01 25.25 -1.61
CA PRO A 213 -2.56 25.74 -0.32
C PRO A 213 -3.43 25.27 0.85
N ALA A 214 -4.73 25.05 0.62
CA ALA A 214 -5.63 24.52 1.63
C ALA A 214 -5.39 23.02 1.85
N ILE A 215 -5.19 22.26 0.77
CA ILE A 215 -4.93 20.82 0.84
C ILE A 215 -3.59 20.52 1.53
N GLU A 216 -2.55 21.30 1.26
CA GLU A 216 -1.25 21.15 1.94
C GLU A 216 -1.37 21.35 3.45
N LYS A 217 -2.13 22.36 3.89
CA LYS A 217 -2.39 22.56 5.33
C LYS A 217 -3.14 21.39 5.95
N LEU A 218 -4.10 20.80 5.24
CA LEU A 218 -4.81 19.61 5.72
C LEU A 218 -3.87 18.41 5.85
N LEU A 219 -2.99 18.20 4.86
CA LEU A 219 -1.98 17.13 4.90
C LEU A 219 -0.98 17.33 6.03
N GLU A 220 -0.48 18.55 6.22
CA GLU A 220 0.43 18.90 7.31
C GLU A 220 -0.23 18.67 8.68
N ALA A 221 -1.45 19.17 8.87
CA ALA A 221 -2.18 19.03 10.12
C ALA A 221 -2.56 17.56 10.43
N GLY A 222 -2.89 16.78 9.41
CA GLY A 222 -3.40 15.41 9.56
C GLY A 222 -2.32 14.34 9.61
N LEU A 223 -1.25 14.49 8.80
CA LEU A 223 -0.18 13.50 8.68
C LEU A 223 1.06 13.87 9.48
N GLY A 224 1.29 15.15 9.73
CA GLY A 224 2.46 15.66 10.45
C GLY A 224 2.64 15.04 11.83
N ASP A 225 3.82 15.26 12.42
CA ASP A 225 4.20 14.74 13.73
C ASP A 225 3.39 15.32 14.91
N GLY A 226 2.40 16.17 14.65
CA GLY A 226 1.52 16.75 15.67
C GLY A 226 2.27 17.59 16.72
N ARG A 227 3.39 18.21 16.32
CA ARG A 227 4.14 19.18 17.13
C ARG A 227 3.80 20.61 16.73
#